data_AF-A0A356X275-F1
#
_entry.id   AF-A0A356X275-F1
#
_cell.length_a   1.000
_cell.length_b   1.000
_cell.length_c   1.000
_cell.angle_alpha   90.00
_cell.angle_beta   90.00
_cell.angle_gamma   90.00
#
_symmetry.space_group_name_H-M   'P 1'
#
loop_
_entity.id
_entity.type
_entity.pdbx_description
1 polymer ?
#
loop_
_entity_poly.entity_id
_entity_poly.type
_entity_poly.pdbx_seq_one_letter_code
_entity_poly.pdbx_strand_id
1 'polypeptide(L)'
;MSITIENSEKETWFKIPDHDELRPFFMSLVSDSNHWMFISSNGGLTAGRKNAEFALFPYYTDDKITELSDTTGSKTIFQVSTNEGVKVWEPFSERDANRYKCTRNLYKNRYGNKILFEEINQDLELTFKYEWNSSNEFGFVRRSQLINHSSDEQKVSVLDGIQNILPHGVNSDLQTRSSNLVDAYKRSELVKDTGLGIFALSAIIVDKAEPSEALKANVVWSLGLEEPRFLLSSLQLDKFRDMVPVVEETDVKGEKGAYFIQTEINLEGGKDKSWMIVANVNQNHPNVIRLNEAIRSGEDLKSQVDQDVERGTEKLIQLVAGADGLEATSDEYQDARHYSNVLFNIMRGGTFDKNYVIE
;
A
#
# COMPACT_ATOMS: atom_id res chain seq x y z
N MET A 1 -19.00 -19.47 2.87
CA MET A 1 -17.58 -19.40 2.47
C MET A 1 -16.76 -20.28 3.38
N SER A 2 -15.80 -21.01 2.81
CA SER A 2 -14.75 -21.71 3.56
C SER A 2 -13.42 -21.09 3.16
N ILE A 3 -12.54 -20.85 4.13
CA ILE A 3 -11.17 -20.43 3.86
C ILE A 3 -10.48 -21.55 3.08
N THR A 4 -9.70 -21.20 2.07
CA THR A 4 -8.88 -22.15 1.31
C THR A 4 -7.40 -21.82 1.46
N ILE A 5 -6.55 -22.84 1.36
CA ILE A 5 -5.10 -22.67 1.39
C ILE A 5 -4.59 -22.72 -0.05
N GLU A 6 -3.91 -21.67 -0.48
CA GLU A 6 -3.22 -21.62 -1.77
C GLU A 6 -1.71 -21.63 -1.52
N ASN A 7 -1.04 -22.63 -2.08
CA ASN A 7 0.41 -22.79 -1.99
C ASN A 7 1.07 -22.33 -3.29
N SER A 8 2.05 -21.44 -3.18
CA SER A 8 2.98 -21.09 -4.25
C SER A 8 4.37 -21.65 -3.93
N GLU A 9 5.30 -21.64 -4.89
CA GLU A 9 6.68 -22.13 -4.68
C GLU A 9 7.41 -21.43 -3.51
N LYS A 10 7.00 -20.21 -3.14
CA LYS A 10 7.65 -19.40 -2.11
C LYS A 10 6.80 -19.14 -0.87
N GLU A 11 5.48 -19.28 -0.98
CA GLU A 11 4.57 -18.75 0.04
C GLU A 11 3.23 -19.47 0.12
N THR A 12 2.75 -19.66 1.35
CA THR A 12 1.42 -20.21 1.66
C THR A 12 0.47 -19.08 2.04
N TRP A 13 -0.70 -19.05 1.40
CA TRP A 13 -1.73 -18.04 1.57
C TRP A 13 -3.05 -18.63 2.05
N PHE A 14 -3.67 -17.99 3.03
CA PHE A 14 -5.07 -18.24 3.38
C PHE A 14 -5.96 -17.29 2.60
N LYS A 15 -6.84 -17.85 1.76
CA LYS A 15 -7.80 -17.11 0.94
C LYS A 15 -9.19 -17.14 1.56
N ILE A 16 -9.79 -15.97 1.68
CA ILE A 16 -11.22 -15.78 1.92
C ILE A 16 -11.84 -15.42 0.58
N PRO A 17 -12.55 -16.36 -0.07
CA PRO A 17 -13.28 -16.05 -1.29
C PRO A 17 -14.48 -15.16 -0.99
N ASP A 18 -14.87 -14.32 -1.95
CA ASP A 18 -16.06 -13.44 -1.88
C ASP A 18 -16.09 -12.62 -0.58
N HIS A 19 -14.94 -12.06 -0.21
CA HIS A 19 -14.75 -11.44 1.11
C HIS A 19 -15.63 -10.20 1.31
N ASP A 20 -16.13 -9.62 0.24
CA ASP A 20 -17.02 -8.47 0.19
C ASP A 20 -18.47 -8.80 0.56
N GLU A 21 -18.86 -10.08 0.55
CA GLU A 21 -20.14 -10.53 1.13
C GLU A 21 -20.12 -10.55 2.68
N LEU A 22 -18.93 -10.45 3.29
CA LEU A 22 -18.78 -10.33 4.73
C LEU A 22 -18.85 -8.87 5.15
N ARG A 23 -19.39 -8.61 6.35
CA ARG A 23 -19.18 -7.31 6.99
C ARG A 23 -17.66 -7.06 7.09
N PRO A 24 -17.17 -5.87 6.67
CA PRO A 24 -15.75 -5.58 6.77
C PRO A 24 -15.20 -5.81 8.18
N PHE A 25 -14.04 -6.45 8.27
CA PHE A 25 -13.39 -6.80 9.52
C PHE A 25 -11.95 -6.30 9.55
N PHE A 26 -11.46 -6.01 10.75
CA PHE A 26 -10.20 -5.31 10.95
C PHE A 26 -9.04 -6.24 11.27
N MET A 27 -7.87 -5.97 10.70
CA MET A 27 -6.68 -6.81 10.80
C MET A 27 -5.45 -5.97 11.16
N SER A 28 -4.50 -6.60 11.85
CA SER A 28 -3.14 -6.10 11.98
C SER A 28 -2.23 -6.83 10.99
N LEU A 29 -1.38 -6.09 10.29
CA LEU A 29 -0.24 -6.62 9.55
C LEU A 29 1.01 -6.48 10.42
N VAL A 30 1.73 -7.56 10.62
CA VAL A 30 2.92 -7.61 11.50
C VAL A 30 4.20 -7.36 10.70
N SER A 31 5.28 -6.98 11.38
CA SER A 31 6.59 -6.74 10.78
C SER A 31 7.68 -7.17 11.77
N ASP A 32 8.84 -7.59 11.25
CA ASP A 32 10.05 -7.83 12.06
C ASP A 32 10.67 -6.53 12.60
N SER A 33 10.39 -5.41 11.92
CA SER A 33 10.89 -4.08 12.26
C SER A 33 9.82 -3.29 13.03
N ASN A 34 9.73 -1.99 12.78
CA ASN A 34 8.88 -1.05 13.51
C ASN A 34 7.64 -0.60 12.70
N HIS A 35 7.27 -1.31 11.64
CA HIS A 35 6.04 -0.99 10.91
C HIS A 35 4.81 -1.37 11.74
N TRP A 36 3.79 -0.54 11.66
CA TRP A 36 2.45 -0.87 12.07
C TRP A 36 1.51 -0.59 10.89
N MET A 37 0.60 -1.53 10.62
CA MET A 37 -0.47 -1.36 9.65
C MET A 37 -1.72 -2.03 10.20
N PHE A 38 -2.77 -1.23 10.30
CA PHE A 38 -4.11 -1.70 10.66
C PHE A 38 -5.02 -1.48 9.45
N ILE A 39 -5.58 -2.56 8.94
CA ILE A 39 -6.25 -2.59 7.64
C ILE A 39 -7.55 -3.39 7.75
N SER A 40 -8.61 -2.83 7.18
CA SER A 40 -9.91 -3.46 7.06
C SER A 40 -9.95 -4.35 5.82
N SER A 41 -10.79 -5.38 5.82
CA SER A 41 -10.96 -6.28 4.68
C SER A 41 -11.52 -5.58 3.44
N ASN A 42 -12.05 -4.35 3.54
CA ASN A 42 -12.43 -3.52 2.38
C ASN A 42 -11.28 -2.64 1.85
N GLY A 43 -10.05 -2.78 2.38
CA GLY A 43 -8.87 -2.03 1.95
C GLY A 43 -8.64 -0.71 2.68
N GLY A 44 -9.59 -0.22 3.49
CA GLY A 44 -9.40 0.96 4.33
C GLY A 44 -8.28 0.71 5.37
N LEU A 45 -7.30 1.60 5.47
CA LEU A 45 -6.14 1.39 6.33
C LEU A 45 -5.61 2.65 7.01
N THR A 46 -4.89 2.41 8.09
CA THR A 46 -3.87 3.31 8.64
C THR A 46 -2.55 2.56 8.73
N ALA A 47 -1.44 3.23 8.45
CA ALA A 47 -0.11 2.63 8.51
C ALA A 47 0.95 3.66 8.87
N GLY A 48 2.06 3.23 9.46
CA GLY A 48 3.21 4.07 9.76
C GLY A 48 4.34 3.27 10.41
N ARG A 49 5.37 3.97 10.89
CA ARG A 49 6.49 3.34 11.59
C ARG A 49 6.59 3.86 13.01
N LYS A 50 7.06 3.02 13.95
CA LYS A 50 7.25 3.32 15.37
C LYS A 50 5.96 3.62 16.15
N ASN A 51 5.22 4.66 15.80
CA ASN A 51 3.97 5.07 16.46
C ASN A 51 3.13 5.98 15.53
N ALA A 52 1.95 6.41 16.01
CA ALA A 52 1.00 7.23 15.25
C ALA A 52 1.54 8.61 14.80
N GLU A 53 2.60 9.13 15.42
CA GLU A 53 3.21 10.41 15.05
C GLU A 53 4.04 10.34 13.76
N PHE A 54 4.34 9.13 13.29
CA PHE A 54 4.99 8.86 12.01
C PHE A 54 4.07 8.03 11.11
N ALA A 55 2.81 8.42 11.06
CA ALA A 55 1.80 7.83 10.20
C ALA A 55 2.03 8.22 8.73
N LEU A 56 1.84 7.24 7.84
CA LEU A 56 1.74 7.42 6.39
C LEU A 56 0.30 7.80 5.99
N PHE A 57 -0.69 7.18 6.64
CA PHE A 57 -2.12 7.48 6.47
C PHE A 57 -2.73 7.87 7.82
N PRO A 58 -3.76 8.75 7.87
CA PRO A 58 -4.33 9.21 9.14
C PRO A 58 -4.67 8.09 10.13
N TYR A 59 -4.31 8.29 11.39
CA TYR A 59 -4.56 7.35 12.47
C TYR A 59 -5.87 7.69 13.17
N TYR A 60 -6.93 6.93 12.87
CA TYR A 60 -8.26 7.08 13.46
C TYR A 60 -8.73 5.77 14.10
N THR A 61 -9.96 5.79 14.64
CA THR A 61 -10.65 4.58 15.10
C THR A 61 -10.99 3.65 13.93
N ASP A 62 -11.14 2.37 14.20
CA ASP A 62 -11.28 1.30 13.20
C ASP A 62 -12.56 1.44 12.36
N ASP A 63 -13.65 1.91 12.97
CA ASP A 63 -14.90 2.29 12.28
C ASP A 63 -14.62 3.32 11.17
N LYS A 64 -13.96 4.42 11.50
CA LYS A 64 -13.62 5.49 10.54
C LYS A 64 -12.63 5.01 9.50
N ILE A 65 -11.63 4.23 9.88
CA ILE A 65 -10.65 3.68 8.92
C ILE A 65 -11.36 2.81 7.87
N THR A 66 -12.31 2.00 8.32
CA THR A 66 -13.12 1.16 7.42
C THR A 66 -13.98 2.00 6.49
N GLU A 67 -14.59 3.09 6.96
CA GLU A 67 -15.40 4.01 6.15
C GLU A 67 -14.59 4.83 5.14
N LEU A 68 -13.29 5.01 5.37
CA LEU A 68 -12.42 5.87 4.57
C LEU A 68 -11.80 5.18 3.34
N SER A 69 -12.15 3.92 3.04
CA SER A 69 -11.55 3.14 1.94
C SER A 69 -11.63 3.82 0.57
N ASP A 70 -12.66 4.62 0.28
CA ASP A 70 -12.77 5.34 -1.01
C ASP A 70 -11.80 6.53 -1.12
N THR A 71 -11.34 7.08 0.00
CA THR A 71 -10.62 8.37 0.06
C THR A 71 -9.24 8.28 0.70
N THR A 72 -8.87 7.15 1.30
CA THR A 72 -7.59 6.94 1.99
C THR A 72 -7.01 5.58 1.63
N GLY A 73 -5.71 5.54 1.31
CA GLY A 73 -5.04 4.31 0.97
C GLY A 73 -5.07 3.99 -0.52
N SER A 74 -5.18 2.70 -0.85
CA SER A 74 -5.12 2.19 -2.23
C SER A 74 -6.28 2.70 -3.07
N LYS A 75 -5.99 3.15 -4.28
CA LYS A 75 -7.00 3.52 -5.27
C LYS A 75 -6.49 3.22 -6.68
N THR A 76 -7.33 2.57 -7.48
CA THR A 76 -7.00 2.12 -8.82
C THR A 76 -8.19 2.32 -9.73
N ILE A 77 -7.99 2.95 -10.88
CA ILE A 77 -9.02 3.16 -11.91
C ILE A 77 -8.44 2.73 -13.24
N PHE A 78 -9.18 1.91 -13.98
CA PHE A 78 -8.84 1.47 -15.33
C PHE A 78 -9.82 2.03 -16.34
N GLN A 79 -9.31 2.53 -17.46
CA GLN A 79 -10.06 2.75 -18.69
C GLN A 79 -9.66 1.66 -19.68
N VAL A 80 -10.55 0.72 -19.94
CA VAL A 80 -10.32 -0.45 -20.79
C VAL A 80 -10.98 -0.21 -22.14
N SER A 81 -10.19 -0.27 -23.22
CA SER A 81 -10.72 -0.15 -24.58
C SER A 81 -11.38 -1.46 -24.99
N THR A 82 -12.67 -1.43 -25.30
CA THR A 82 -13.42 -2.58 -25.82
C THR A 82 -14.06 -2.26 -27.17
N ASN A 83 -14.62 -3.28 -27.83
CA ASN A 83 -15.36 -3.10 -29.08
C ASN A 83 -16.60 -2.18 -28.94
N GLU A 84 -17.12 -2.02 -27.73
CA GLU A 84 -18.27 -1.14 -27.41
C GLU A 84 -17.84 0.28 -26.99
N GLY A 85 -16.53 0.58 -27.04
CA GLY A 85 -15.94 1.81 -26.56
C GLY A 85 -15.14 1.63 -25.27
N VAL A 86 -14.78 2.74 -24.64
CA VAL A 86 -14.00 2.71 -23.40
C VAL A 86 -14.92 2.41 -22.21
N LYS A 87 -14.55 1.39 -21.43
CA LYS A 87 -15.23 1.01 -20.18
C LYS A 87 -14.36 1.42 -19.01
N VAL A 88 -14.96 1.97 -17.96
CA VAL A 88 -14.25 2.35 -16.73
C VAL A 88 -14.49 1.27 -15.68
N TRP A 89 -13.42 0.79 -15.07
CA TRP A 89 -13.46 -0.20 -13.99
C TRP A 89 -12.62 0.30 -12.82
N GLU A 90 -13.25 0.51 -11.67
CA GLU A 90 -12.61 0.92 -10.43
C GLU A 90 -12.66 -0.22 -9.38
N PRO A 91 -11.68 -1.16 -9.38
CA PRO A 91 -11.70 -2.27 -8.44
C PRO A 91 -11.64 -1.82 -6.98
N PHE A 92 -12.28 -2.61 -6.11
CA PHE A 92 -12.43 -2.39 -4.67
C PHE A 92 -13.22 -1.12 -4.29
N SER A 93 -13.81 -0.41 -5.25
CA SER A 93 -14.68 0.73 -5.03
C SER A 93 -16.15 0.33 -5.05
N GLU A 94 -16.97 1.10 -4.33
CA GLU A 94 -18.44 0.98 -4.39
C GLU A 94 -19.05 1.86 -5.50
N ARG A 95 -18.22 2.64 -6.23
CA ARG A 95 -18.68 3.56 -7.28
C ARG A 95 -19.25 2.83 -8.50
N ASP A 96 -18.71 1.67 -8.83
CA ASP A 96 -19.16 0.80 -9.93
C ASP A 96 -20.02 -0.37 -9.41
N ALA A 97 -20.64 -0.24 -8.23
CA ALA A 97 -21.44 -1.32 -7.64
C ALA A 97 -22.51 -1.82 -8.63
N ASN A 98 -22.49 -3.13 -8.92
CA ASN A 98 -23.37 -3.83 -9.87
C ASN A 98 -23.18 -3.45 -11.35
N ARG A 99 -22.15 -2.68 -11.71
CA ARG A 99 -21.84 -2.37 -13.13
C ARG A 99 -21.23 -3.57 -13.85
N TYR A 100 -20.40 -4.32 -13.14
CA TYR A 100 -19.75 -5.52 -13.64
C TYR A 100 -20.06 -6.71 -12.74
N LYS A 101 -19.98 -7.90 -13.33
CA LYS A 101 -19.80 -9.11 -12.56
C LYS A 101 -18.35 -9.14 -12.07
N CYS A 102 -18.18 -9.04 -10.75
CA CYS A 102 -16.88 -9.12 -10.10
C CYS A 102 -16.87 -10.18 -9.00
N THR A 103 -15.69 -10.72 -8.71
CA THR A 103 -15.40 -11.53 -7.52
C THR A 103 -14.25 -10.88 -6.77
N ARG A 104 -14.40 -10.64 -5.46
CA ARG A 104 -13.35 -10.08 -4.61
C ARG A 104 -12.83 -11.14 -3.64
N ASN A 105 -11.53 -11.40 -3.69
CA ASN A 105 -10.86 -12.35 -2.81
C ASN A 105 -9.82 -11.63 -1.95
N LEU A 106 -9.72 -12.05 -0.67
CA LEU A 106 -8.76 -11.52 0.27
C LEU A 106 -7.81 -12.62 0.72
N TYR A 107 -6.51 -12.32 0.77
CA TYR A 107 -5.51 -13.27 1.18
C TYR A 107 -4.60 -12.69 2.26
N LYS A 108 -4.21 -13.54 3.21
CA LYS A 108 -3.17 -13.24 4.19
C LYS A 108 -2.19 -14.40 4.24
N ASN A 109 -0.90 -14.11 4.20
CA ASN A 109 0.11 -15.16 4.21
C ASN A 109 0.20 -15.85 5.58
N ARG A 110 0.80 -17.04 5.63
CA ARG A 110 0.95 -17.84 6.86
C ARG A 110 1.64 -17.07 8.00
N TYR A 111 2.58 -16.20 7.69
CA TYR A 111 3.35 -15.44 8.68
C TYR A 111 2.66 -14.13 9.12
N GLY A 112 1.56 -13.75 8.44
CA GLY A 112 0.73 -12.61 8.78
C GLY A 112 1.33 -11.24 8.47
N ASN A 113 2.48 -11.17 7.78
CA ASN A 113 3.18 -9.94 7.39
C ASN A 113 2.88 -9.47 5.95
N LYS A 114 2.11 -10.24 5.17
CA LYS A 114 1.64 -9.84 3.83
C LYS A 114 0.13 -10.01 3.70
N ILE A 115 -0.50 -9.11 2.95
CA ILE A 115 -1.94 -9.14 2.64
C ILE A 115 -2.15 -8.78 1.18
N LEU A 116 -2.98 -9.55 0.48
CA LEU A 116 -3.25 -9.42 -0.95
C LEU A 116 -4.76 -9.25 -1.15
N PHE A 117 -5.13 -8.25 -1.94
CA PHE A 117 -6.49 -8.00 -2.40
C PHE A 117 -6.56 -8.35 -3.89
N GLU A 118 -7.57 -9.10 -4.29
CA GLU A 118 -7.81 -9.51 -5.68
C GLU A 118 -9.25 -9.15 -6.05
N GLU A 119 -9.43 -8.49 -7.21
CA GLU A 119 -10.72 -8.36 -7.84
C GLU A 119 -10.63 -8.90 -9.27
N ILE A 120 -11.52 -9.86 -9.58
CA ILE A 120 -11.67 -10.47 -10.90
C ILE A 120 -12.91 -9.84 -11.53
N ASN A 121 -12.75 -9.11 -12.64
CA ASN A 121 -13.85 -8.60 -13.45
C ASN A 121 -14.12 -9.60 -14.57
N GLN A 122 -15.22 -10.36 -14.47
CA GLN A 122 -15.53 -11.40 -15.45
C GLN A 122 -16.01 -10.85 -16.80
N ASP A 123 -16.56 -9.64 -16.82
CA ASP A 123 -17.05 -9.03 -18.07
C ASP A 123 -15.92 -8.46 -18.92
N LEU A 124 -14.85 -8.00 -18.28
CA LEU A 124 -13.64 -7.49 -18.94
C LEU A 124 -12.54 -8.56 -19.09
N GLU A 125 -12.73 -9.74 -18.50
CA GLU A 125 -11.72 -10.82 -18.44
C GLU A 125 -10.38 -10.34 -17.85
N LEU A 126 -10.46 -9.42 -16.88
CA LEU A 126 -9.31 -8.83 -16.20
C LEU A 126 -9.28 -9.22 -14.73
N THR A 127 -8.09 -9.36 -14.17
CA THR A 127 -7.88 -9.45 -12.72
C THR A 127 -6.89 -8.41 -12.27
N PHE A 128 -7.25 -7.67 -11.24
CA PHE A 128 -6.34 -6.74 -10.59
C PHE A 128 -6.04 -7.21 -9.18
N LYS A 129 -4.77 -7.16 -8.83
CA LYS A 129 -4.23 -7.56 -7.54
C LYS A 129 -3.38 -6.44 -6.96
N TYR A 130 -3.48 -6.23 -5.65
CA TYR A 130 -2.44 -5.50 -4.94
C TYR A 130 -2.10 -6.14 -3.59
N GLU A 131 -0.81 -6.13 -3.26
CA GLU A 131 -0.24 -6.75 -2.07
C GLU A 131 0.50 -5.70 -1.23
N TRP A 132 0.24 -5.65 0.07
CA TRP A 132 1.02 -4.84 1.01
C TRP A 132 2.10 -5.68 1.70
N ASN A 133 3.32 -5.13 1.72
CA ASN A 133 4.50 -5.69 2.36
C ASN A 133 5.23 -4.64 3.20
N SER A 134 6.09 -5.09 4.10
CA SER A 134 7.03 -4.24 4.82
C SER A 134 8.48 -4.52 4.43
N SER A 135 9.25 -3.46 4.24
CA SER A 135 10.71 -3.45 4.05
C SER A 135 11.30 -2.52 5.10
N ASN A 136 12.27 -3.01 5.89
CA ASN A 136 12.93 -2.19 6.89
C ASN A 136 13.64 -0.98 6.25
N GLU A 137 14.27 -1.19 5.10
CA GLU A 137 15.01 -0.17 4.37
C GLU A 137 14.08 0.81 3.64
N PHE A 138 13.11 0.28 2.90
CA PHE A 138 12.32 1.07 1.96
C PHE A 138 10.93 1.48 2.47
N GLY A 139 10.45 0.92 3.59
CA GLY A 139 9.15 1.23 4.17
C GLY A 139 8.05 0.26 3.73
N PHE A 140 6.91 0.79 3.29
CA PHE A 140 5.78 0.00 2.81
C PHE A 140 5.88 -0.22 1.31
N VAL A 141 5.70 -1.46 0.86
CA VAL A 141 5.75 -1.84 -0.56
C VAL A 141 4.39 -2.36 -0.96
N ARG A 142 3.71 -1.63 -1.85
CA ARG A 142 2.48 -2.06 -2.52
C ARG A 142 2.84 -2.62 -3.89
N ARG A 143 2.80 -3.94 -4.04
CA ARG A 143 2.98 -4.61 -5.33
C ARG A 143 1.63 -4.71 -6.03
N SER A 144 1.60 -4.47 -7.32
CA SER A 144 0.39 -4.49 -8.13
C SER A 144 0.57 -5.35 -9.35
N GLN A 145 -0.49 -6.05 -9.75
CA GLN A 145 -0.51 -6.89 -10.94
C GLN A 145 -1.86 -6.77 -11.64
N LEU A 146 -1.83 -6.53 -12.94
CA LEU A 146 -3.00 -6.61 -13.83
C LEU A 146 -2.81 -7.80 -14.77
N ILE A 147 -3.80 -8.69 -14.82
CA ILE A 147 -3.77 -9.93 -15.59
C ILE A 147 -4.90 -9.89 -16.63
N ASN A 148 -4.58 -10.19 -17.88
CA ASN A 148 -5.55 -10.37 -18.96
C ASN A 148 -5.78 -11.86 -19.20
N HIS A 149 -7.00 -12.33 -18.94
CA HIS A 149 -7.41 -13.72 -19.12
C HIS A 149 -8.01 -14.00 -20.50
N SER A 150 -8.30 -12.96 -21.28
CA SER A 150 -8.79 -13.12 -22.65
C SER A 150 -7.68 -13.61 -23.59
N SER A 151 -8.07 -14.06 -24.78
CA SER A 151 -7.12 -14.38 -25.85
C SER A 151 -6.55 -13.16 -26.56
N ASP A 152 -7.19 -12.00 -26.41
CA ASP A 152 -6.96 -10.83 -27.24
C ASP A 152 -6.14 -9.79 -26.49
N GLU A 153 -5.40 -8.95 -27.22
CA GLU A 153 -4.73 -7.80 -26.63
C GLU A 153 -5.76 -6.78 -26.12
N GLN A 154 -5.58 -6.31 -24.88
CA GLN A 154 -6.39 -5.26 -24.30
C GLN A 154 -5.56 -4.00 -24.06
N LYS A 155 -6.09 -2.85 -24.51
CA LYS A 155 -5.49 -1.54 -24.25
C LYS A 155 -6.12 -0.93 -23.01
N VAL A 156 -5.28 -0.67 -22.02
CA VAL A 156 -5.70 -0.20 -20.70
C VAL A 156 -4.97 1.08 -20.34
N SER A 157 -5.68 2.19 -20.16
CA SER A 157 -5.12 3.33 -19.42
C SER A 157 -5.34 3.09 -17.93
N VAL A 158 -4.25 3.05 -17.17
CA VAL A 158 -4.25 2.85 -15.73
C VAL A 158 -4.08 4.18 -15.01
N LEU A 159 -4.81 4.38 -13.92
CA LEU A 159 -4.51 5.36 -12.88
C LEU A 159 -4.47 4.63 -11.55
N ASP A 160 -3.28 4.32 -11.05
CA ASP A 160 -3.06 3.50 -9.85
C ASP A 160 -2.21 4.24 -8.82
N GLY A 161 -2.58 4.14 -7.55
CA GLY A 161 -1.92 4.94 -6.54
C GLY A 161 -2.36 4.72 -5.11
N ILE A 162 -1.86 5.61 -4.26
CA ILE A 162 -2.28 5.77 -2.87
C ILE A 162 -2.65 7.23 -2.59
N GLN A 163 -3.68 7.46 -1.78
CA GLN A 163 -4.21 8.80 -1.49
C GLN A 163 -4.42 9.08 -0.01
N ASN A 164 -4.56 10.37 0.31
CA ASN A 164 -4.60 10.91 1.67
C ASN A 164 -3.34 10.56 2.47
N ILE A 165 -2.20 10.67 1.80
CA ILE A 165 -0.87 10.52 2.38
C ILE A 165 -0.65 11.71 3.32
N LEU A 166 -0.27 11.40 4.56
CA LEU A 166 0.11 12.41 5.53
C LEU A 166 1.49 12.97 5.19
N PRO A 167 1.70 14.28 5.33
CA PRO A 167 3.05 14.83 5.39
C PRO A 167 3.69 14.50 6.75
N HIS A 168 5.02 14.56 6.80
CA HIS A 168 5.73 14.43 8.07
C HIS A 168 5.39 15.58 9.04
N GLY A 169 5.32 15.27 10.34
CA GLY A 169 5.25 16.27 11.41
C GLY A 169 3.84 16.67 11.83
N VAL A 170 2.82 16.00 11.31
CA VAL A 170 1.43 16.16 11.78
C VAL A 170 1.19 15.24 12.97
N ASN A 171 0.93 15.83 14.13
CA ASN A 171 0.57 15.09 15.32
C ASN A 171 -0.82 14.44 15.18
N SER A 172 -0.99 13.24 15.75
CA SER A 172 -2.23 12.47 15.63
C SER A 172 -3.47 13.17 16.23
N ASP A 173 -3.32 13.92 17.32
CA ASP A 173 -4.41 14.73 17.90
C ASP A 173 -4.80 15.88 16.97
N LEU A 174 -3.81 16.58 16.40
CA LEU A 174 -4.05 17.68 15.45
C LEU A 174 -4.78 17.17 14.20
N GLN A 175 -4.33 16.04 13.64
CA GLN A 175 -4.97 15.41 12.50
C GLN A 175 -6.42 15.02 12.81
N THR A 176 -6.68 14.50 14.02
CA THR A 176 -8.02 14.06 14.43
C THR A 176 -8.97 15.22 14.68
N ARG A 177 -8.48 16.33 15.26
CA ARG A 177 -9.32 17.46 15.69
C ARG A 177 -9.46 18.55 14.63
N SER A 178 -8.47 18.74 13.77
CA SER A 178 -8.38 19.91 12.89
C SER A 178 -7.68 19.60 11.56
N SER A 179 -8.05 18.49 10.93
CA SER A 179 -7.48 18.07 9.63
C SER A 179 -7.58 19.12 8.53
N ASN A 180 -8.64 19.94 8.53
CA ASN A 180 -8.81 21.07 7.61
C ASN A 180 -7.75 22.17 7.80
N LEU A 181 -7.31 22.43 9.04
CA LEU A 181 -6.20 23.34 9.32
C LEU A 181 -4.90 22.76 8.77
N VAL A 182 -4.68 21.45 8.97
CA VAL A 182 -3.49 20.76 8.46
C VAL A 182 -3.41 20.87 6.93
N ASP A 183 -4.54 20.72 6.23
CA ASP A 183 -4.60 20.80 4.78
C ASP A 183 -3.97 22.10 4.24
N ALA A 184 -4.22 23.25 4.88
CA ALA A 184 -3.67 24.55 4.47
C ALA A 184 -2.12 24.62 4.48
N TYR A 185 -1.45 23.75 5.23
CA TYR A 185 0.02 23.70 5.33
C TYR A 185 0.64 22.66 4.42
N LYS A 186 -0.16 21.77 3.81
CA LYS A 186 0.34 20.66 2.99
C LYS A 186 0.97 21.18 1.70
N ARG A 187 2.11 20.57 1.36
CA ARG A 187 2.75 20.71 0.06
C ARG A 187 3.24 19.35 -0.42
N SER A 188 2.85 18.99 -1.63
CA SER A 188 3.24 17.75 -2.29
C SER A 188 4.02 18.10 -3.55
N GLU A 189 5.25 17.60 -3.66
CA GLU A 189 6.19 17.93 -4.73
C GLU A 189 6.66 16.66 -5.46
N LEU A 190 6.91 16.77 -6.78
CA LEU A 190 7.44 15.68 -7.60
C LEU A 190 8.87 16.01 -8.04
N VAL A 191 9.80 15.09 -7.81
CA VAL A 191 11.09 15.11 -8.48
C VAL A 191 10.93 14.48 -9.86
N LYS A 192 10.72 15.32 -10.88
CA LYS A 192 10.37 14.90 -12.24
C LYS A 192 11.27 13.81 -12.82
N ASP A 193 12.58 13.93 -12.64
CA ASP A 193 13.56 13.02 -13.25
C ASP A 193 13.42 11.56 -12.80
N THR A 194 12.84 11.33 -11.62
CA THR A 194 12.78 10.00 -10.96
C THR A 194 11.37 9.58 -10.59
N GLY A 195 10.40 10.48 -10.68
CA GLY A 195 9.04 10.25 -10.21
C GLY A 195 8.91 10.23 -8.68
N LEU A 196 9.94 10.64 -7.91
CA LEU A 196 9.86 10.64 -6.45
C LEU A 196 8.89 11.73 -5.94
N GLY A 197 7.81 11.32 -5.30
CA GLY A 197 6.85 12.18 -4.60
C GLY A 197 7.31 12.49 -3.18
N ILE A 198 7.24 13.77 -2.79
CA ILE A 198 7.63 14.30 -1.48
C ILE A 198 6.41 14.93 -0.82
N PHE A 199 6.05 14.46 0.37
CA PHE A 199 4.87 14.91 1.13
C PHE A 199 5.32 15.58 2.42
N ALA A 200 5.22 16.90 2.46
CA ALA A 200 5.74 17.73 3.54
C ALA A 200 4.73 18.81 3.98
N LEU A 201 5.04 19.43 5.11
CA LEU A 201 4.41 20.67 5.52
C LEU A 201 5.28 21.84 5.06
N SER A 202 4.67 22.97 4.76
CA SER A 202 5.40 24.24 4.53
C SER A 202 6.07 24.75 5.81
N ALA A 203 5.49 24.46 6.98
CA ALA A 203 6.03 24.70 8.31
C ALA A 203 5.39 23.73 9.31
N ILE A 204 6.08 23.39 10.39
CA ILE A 204 5.47 22.63 11.49
C ILE A 204 4.42 23.51 12.17
N ILE A 205 3.24 22.92 12.40
CA ILE A 205 2.10 23.64 12.97
C ILE A 205 2.31 23.77 14.48
N VAL A 206 2.58 24.99 14.94
CA VAL A 206 2.78 25.33 16.36
C VAL A 206 2.02 26.61 16.70
N ASP A 207 1.55 26.72 17.95
CA ASP A 207 0.87 27.92 18.46
C ASP A 207 1.85 29.05 18.83
N LYS A 208 3.14 28.73 18.93
CA LYS A 208 4.17 29.72 19.23
C LYS A 208 4.46 30.59 18.01
N ALA A 209 4.58 31.90 18.24
CA ALA A 209 5.03 32.86 17.24
C ALA A 209 6.56 32.77 17.03
N GLU A 210 7.05 31.62 16.59
CA GLU A 210 8.45 31.36 16.26
C GLU A 210 8.56 30.59 14.93
N PRO A 211 9.66 30.73 14.17
CA PRO A 211 9.89 29.90 13.00
C PRO A 211 9.88 28.41 13.37
N SER A 212 9.16 27.61 12.59
CA SER A 212 9.05 26.16 12.81
C SER A 212 9.22 25.42 11.49
N GLU A 213 10.47 25.15 11.14
CA GLU A 213 10.84 24.54 9.85
C GLU A 213 10.47 23.05 9.77
N ALA A 214 9.84 22.65 8.68
CA ALA A 214 9.51 21.26 8.39
C ALA A 214 10.59 20.61 7.50
N LEU A 215 11.68 20.15 8.13
CA LEU A 215 12.89 19.66 7.42
C LEU A 215 12.88 18.15 7.10
N LYS A 216 11.70 17.54 7.09
CA LYS A 216 11.49 16.12 6.81
C LYS A 216 10.19 15.93 6.04
N ALA A 217 10.10 14.80 5.34
CA ALA A 217 8.94 14.43 4.54
C ALA A 217 8.60 12.95 4.66
N ASN A 218 7.39 12.60 4.28
CA ASN A 218 7.08 11.24 3.82
C ASN A 218 7.34 11.21 2.31
N VAL A 219 7.73 10.05 1.78
CA VAL A 219 8.09 9.91 0.36
C VAL A 219 7.39 8.72 -0.27
N VAL A 220 7.09 8.83 -1.56
CA VAL A 220 6.53 7.74 -2.36
C VAL A 220 7.20 7.71 -3.73
N TRP A 221 7.49 6.53 -4.25
CA TRP A 221 8.08 6.33 -5.58
C TRP A 221 7.60 5.00 -6.16
N SER A 222 7.94 4.72 -7.41
CA SER A 222 7.42 3.54 -8.11
C SER A 222 8.38 2.94 -9.13
N LEU A 223 8.17 1.66 -9.44
CA LEU A 223 8.93 0.89 -10.44
C LEU A 223 7.99 0.02 -11.28
N GLY A 224 8.38 -0.27 -12.53
CA GLY A 224 7.74 -1.28 -13.39
C GLY A 224 6.78 -0.74 -14.44
N LEU A 225 6.48 0.57 -14.42
CA LEU A 225 5.68 1.25 -15.44
C LEU A 225 6.56 2.20 -16.27
N GLU A 226 6.31 2.21 -17.57
CA GLU A 226 7.05 3.02 -18.55
C GLU A 226 6.33 4.36 -18.77
N GLU A 227 7.12 5.41 -18.94
CA GLU A 227 6.68 6.80 -19.20
C GLU A 227 5.45 7.26 -18.40
N PRO A 228 5.46 7.09 -17.06
CA PRO A 228 4.32 7.48 -16.23
C PRO A 228 4.13 9.01 -16.17
N ARG A 229 2.88 9.44 -16.07
CA ARG A 229 2.52 10.77 -15.56
C ARG A 229 2.11 10.65 -14.09
N PHE A 230 2.48 11.62 -13.28
CA PHE A 230 2.22 11.58 -11.85
C PHE A 230 1.14 12.58 -11.41
N LEU A 231 0.27 12.16 -10.49
CA LEU A 231 -0.59 13.06 -9.72
C LEU A 231 -0.15 13.04 -8.26
N LEU A 232 -0.11 14.23 -7.66
CA LEU A 232 0.28 14.43 -6.26
C LEU A 232 -0.92 14.69 -5.34
N SER A 233 -2.12 14.66 -5.90
CA SER A 233 -3.40 14.88 -5.25
C SER A 233 -4.50 14.04 -5.88
N SER A 234 -5.67 13.99 -5.22
CA SER A 234 -6.85 13.31 -5.75
C SER A 234 -7.75 14.22 -6.61
N LEU A 235 -7.32 15.44 -6.97
CA LEU A 235 -8.14 16.45 -7.63
C LEU A 235 -8.65 16.03 -9.02
N GLN A 236 -7.91 15.15 -9.71
CA GLN A 236 -8.21 14.75 -11.08
C GLN A 236 -8.77 13.34 -11.20
N LEU A 237 -9.12 12.68 -10.08
CA LEU A 237 -9.68 11.32 -10.12
C LEU A 237 -11.01 11.27 -10.87
N ASP A 238 -11.93 12.19 -10.60
CA ASP A 238 -13.22 12.24 -11.30
C ASP A 238 -13.05 12.55 -12.79
N LYS A 239 -12.10 13.42 -13.15
CA LYS A 239 -11.76 13.65 -14.57
C LYS A 239 -11.35 12.36 -15.26
N PHE A 240 -10.51 11.55 -14.62
CA PHE A 240 -10.11 10.27 -15.17
C PHE A 240 -11.30 9.28 -15.25
N ARG A 241 -12.20 9.26 -14.27
CA ARG A 241 -13.44 8.46 -14.36
C ARG A 241 -14.33 8.89 -15.53
N ASP A 242 -14.35 10.18 -15.84
CA ASP A 242 -15.11 10.76 -16.94
C ASP A 242 -14.38 10.69 -18.30
N MET A 243 -13.28 9.93 -18.38
CA MET A 243 -12.45 9.78 -19.59
C MET A 243 -11.83 11.09 -20.07
N VAL A 244 -11.69 12.07 -19.17
CA VAL A 244 -11.00 13.32 -19.41
C VAL A 244 -9.50 13.11 -19.10
N PRO A 245 -8.58 13.49 -20.02
CA PRO A 245 -7.15 13.37 -19.77
C PRO A 245 -6.71 14.13 -18.51
N VAL A 246 -5.86 13.47 -17.72
CA VAL A 246 -5.24 14.09 -16.53
C VAL A 246 -3.96 14.82 -16.93
N VAL A 247 -3.63 15.85 -16.15
CA VAL A 247 -2.39 16.63 -16.30
C VAL A 247 -1.46 16.31 -15.15
N GLU A 248 -0.18 16.11 -15.46
CA GLU A 248 0.84 15.84 -14.44
C GLU A 248 0.93 16.97 -13.41
N GLU A 249 1.05 16.60 -12.14
CA GLU A 249 1.15 17.50 -10.99
C GLU A 249 2.56 17.45 -10.40
N THR A 250 3.17 18.62 -10.18
CA THR A 250 4.57 18.69 -9.74
C THR A 250 4.78 19.48 -8.44
N ASP A 251 3.84 20.36 -8.11
CA ASP A 251 3.79 21.15 -6.87
C ASP A 251 2.31 21.44 -6.56
N VAL A 252 1.76 20.76 -5.58
CA VAL A 252 0.37 20.93 -5.11
C VAL A 252 0.39 21.43 -3.67
N LYS A 253 -0.42 22.45 -3.37
CA LYS A 253 -0.48 23.14 -2.07
C LYS A 253 -1.90 23.14 -1.55
N GLY A 254 -2.06 23.01 -0.24
CA GLY A 254 -3.37 23.12 0.40
C GLY A 254 -4.25 21.87 0.30
N GLU A 255 -3.75 20.80 -0.32
CA GLU A 255 -4.53 19.60 -0.63
C GLU A 255 -3.99 18.35 0.07
N LYS A 256 -4.83 17.33 0.19
CA LYS A 256 -4.40 16.01 0.67
C LYS A 256 -3.43 15.40 -0.34
N GLY A 257 -2.26 14.99 0.15
CA GLY A 257 -1.26 14.32 -0.66
C GLY A 257 -1.78 13.01 -1.22
N ALA A 258 -1.47 12.75 -2.48
CA ALA A 258 -1.66 11.46 -3.13
C ALA A 258 -0.45 11.17 -4.02
N TYR A 259 -0.32 9.92 -4.44
CA TYR A 259 0.67 9.50 -5.41
C TYR A 259 -0.03 8.56 -6.38
N PHE A 260 -0.36 9.07 -7.56
CA PHE A 260 -0.95 8.27 -8.64
C PHE A 260 -0.03 8.24 -9.84
N ILE A 261 0.02 7.08 -10.47
CA ILE A 261 0.72 6.81 -11.70
C ILE A 261 -0.32 6.63 -12.80
N GLN A 262 -0.25 7.46 -13.83
CA GLN A 262 -1.02 7.29 -15.06
C GLN A 262 -0.13 6.83 -16.20
N THR A 263 -0.48 5.72 -16.83
CA THR A 263 0.19 5.25 -18.06
C THR A 263 -0.78 4.44 -18.92
N GLU A 264 -0.36 4.13 -20.14
CA GLU A 264 -1.06 3.24 -21.05
C GLU A 264 -0.33 1.91 -21.13
N ILE A 265 -1.08 0.81 -21.03
CA ILE A 265 -0.58 -0.55 -21.08
C ILE A 265 -1.29 -1.27 -22.23
N ASN A 266 -0.51 -1.82 -23.15
CA ASN A 266 -1.00 -2.83 -24.09
C ASN A 266 -0.71 -4.20 -23.47
N LEU A 267 -1.77 -4.89 -23.04
CA LEU A 267 -1.68 -6.15 -22.32
C LEU A 267 -2.13 -7.29 -23.22
N GLU A 268 -1.17 -8.05 -23.73
CA GLU A 268 -1.44 -9.24 -24.56
C GLU A 268 -2.33 -10.26 -23.82
N GLY A 269 -3.09 -11.04 -24.58
CA GLY A 269 -3.93 -12.12 -24.03
C GLY A 269 -3.11 -13.15 -23.24
N GLY A 270 -3.61 -13.51 -22.06
CA GLY A 270 -2.94 -14.44 -21.15
C GLY A 270 -1.65 -13.90 -20.49
N LYS A 271 -1.37 -12.61 -20.60
CA LYS A 271 -0.21 -11.95 -19.96
C LYS A 271 -0.61 -11.11 -18.75
N ASP A 272 0.39 -10.79 -17.95
CA ASP A 272 0.27 -9.86 -16.84
C ASP A 272 1.27 -8.70 -16.95
N LYS A 273 0.93 -7.57 -16.34
CA LYS A 273 1.84 -6.45 -16.09
C LYS A 273 1.90 -6.23 -14.59
N SER A 274 3.13 -6.13 -14.07
CA SER A 274 3.41 -5.95 -12.66
C SER A 274 4.19 -4.67 -12.40
N TRP A 275 3.87 -3.97 -11.32
CA TRP A 275 4.57 -2.76 -10.87
C TRP A 275 4.53 -2.67 -9.34
N MET A 276 5.25 -1.70 -8.76
CA MET A 276 5.19 -1.45 -7.33
C MET A 276 5.22 0.03 -7.00
N ILE A 277 4.57 0.38 -5.90
CA ILE A 277 4.63 1.68 -5.24
C ILE A 277 5.25 1.47 -3.88
N VAL A 278 6.25 2.28 -3.54
CA VAL A 278 7.01 2.17 -2.30
C VAL A 278 6.90 3.48 -1.55
N ALA A 279 6.52 3.41 -0.27
CA ALA A 279 6.26 4.56 0.57
C ALA A 279 7.01 4.47 1.90
N ASN A 280 7.70 5.54 2.30
CA ASN A 280 8.42 5.59 3.58
C ASN A 280 8.13 6.89 4.34
N VAL A 281 8.24 6.82 5.67
CA VAL A 281 7.95 7.94 6.57
C VAL A 281 9.23 8.52 7.15
N ASN A 282 9.18 9.77 7.63
CA ASN A 282 10.28 10.38 8.41
C ASN A 282 11.64 10.47 7.67
N GLN A 283 11.60 10.87 6.39
CA GLN A 283 12.78 11.06 5.56
C GLN A 283 13.34 12.47 5.71
N ASN A 284 14.64 12.58 6.00
CA ASN A 284 15.37 13.85 5.95
C ASN A 284 15.99 14.07 4.56
N HIS A 285 16.59 15.24 4.34
CA HIS A 285 17.19 15.59 3.05
C HIS A 285 18.22 14.56 2.54
N PRO A 286 19.23 14.11 3.34
CA PRO A 286 20.16 13.08 2.87
C PRO A 286 19.49 11.78 2.41
N ASN A 287 18.43 11.34 3.11
CA ASN A 287 17.70 10.13 2.72
C ASN A 287 16.97 10.33 1.38
N VAL A 288 16.31 11.48 1.20
CA VAL A 288 15.62 11.82 -0.05
C VAL A 288 16.60 11.87 -1.22
N ILE A 289 17.77 12.51 -1.02
CA ILE A 289 18.82 12.59 -2.05
C ILE A 289 19.33 11.20 -2.42
N ARG A 290 19.68 10.37 -1.43
CA ARG A 290 20.16 9.00 -1.67
C ARG A 290 19.14 8.17 -2.43
N LEU A 291 17.88 8.23 -2.04
CA LEU A 291 16.80 7.52 -2.72
C LEU A 291 16.65 8.00 -4.16
N ASN A 292 16.66 9.31 -4.37
CA ASN A 292 16.57 9.90 -5.70
C ASN A 292 17.74 9.48 -6.61
N GLU A 293 18.97 9.45 -6.08
CA GLU A 293 20.14 8.96 -6.80
C GLU A 293 20.04 7.48 -7.14
N ALA A 294 19.57 6.65 -6.21
CA ALA A 294 19.37 5.22 -6.45
C ALA A 294 18.30 4.94 -7.52
N ILE A 295 17.21 5.72 -7.56
CA ILE A 295 16.19 5.60 -8.61
C ILE A 295 16.78 6.01 -9.96
N ARG A 296 17.53 7.12 -10.00
CA ARG A 296 18.15 7.64 -11.23
C ARG A 296 19.24 6.73 -11.78
N SER A 297 20.04 6.10 -10.91
CA SER A 297 21.18 5.28 -11.33
C SER A 297 20.76 3.99 -12.05
N GLY A 298 19.48 3.62 -11.98
CA GLY A 298 18.99 2.37 -12.54
C GLY A 298 19.60 1.16 -11.83
N GLU A 299 20.03 1.33 -10.58
CA GLU A 299 20.36 0.22 -9.70
C GLU A 299 19.19 -0.78 -9.69
N ASP A 300 19.50 -2.05 -9.40
CA ASP A 300 18.49 -3.11 -9.30
C ASP A 300 17.66 -2.96 -8.01
N LEU A 301 17.02 -1.80 -7.85
CA LEU A 301 16.18 -1.41 -6.72
C LEU A 301 15.01 -2.37 -6.56
N LYS A 302 14.47 -2.89 -7.68
CA LYS A 302 13.43 -3.91 -7.62
C LYS A 302 13.92 -5.12 -6.82
N SER A 303 15.09 -5.65 -7.17
CA SER A 303 15.68 -6.80 -6.46
C SER A 303 16.06 -6.45 -5.02
N GLN A 304 16.60 -5.25 -4.76
CA GLN A 304 16.92 -4.82 -3.39
C GLN A 304 15.66 -4.73 -2.51
N VAL A 305 14.58 -4.16 -3.02
CA VAL A 305 13.28 -4.10 -2.33
C VAL A 305 12.74 -5.51 -2.10
N ASP A 306 12.75 -6.36 -3.12
CA ASP A 306 12.26 -7.73 -3.01
C ASP A 306 13.08 -8.54 -1.99
N GLN A 307 14.41 -8.38 -1.97
CA GLN A 307 15.29 -9.02 -0.99
C GLN A 307 15.04 -8.53 0.44
N ASP A 308 14.85 -7.22 0.66
CA ASP A 308 14.61 -6.70 2.01
C ASP A 308 13.23 -7.09 2.56
N VAL A 309 12.21 -7.23 1.69
CA VAL A 309 10.91 -7.79 2.06
C VAL A 309 11.05 -9.24 2.53
N GLU A 310 11.77 -10.09 1.79
CA GLU A 310 11.96 -11.48 2.17
C GLU A 310 12.86 -11.63 3.41
N ARG A 311 13.90 -10.80 3.55
CA ARG A 311 14.70 -10.71 4.78
C ARG A 311 13.83 -10.39 6.01
N GLY A 312 12.82 -9.53 5.84
CA GLY A 312 11.86 -9.23 6.90
C GLY A 312 11.04 -10.46 7.31
N THR A 313 10.55 -11.24 6.34
CA THR A 313 9.87 -12.51 6.59
C THR A 313 10.78 -13.50 7.32
N GLU A 314 12.01 -13.69 6.85
CA GLU A 314 13.00 -14.58 7.48
C GLU A 314 13.28 -14.17 8.93
N LYS A 315 13.44 -12.88 9.20
CA LYS A 315 13.69 -12.37 10.54
C LYS A 315 12.49 -12.60 11.47
N LEU A 316 11.27 -12.41 10.96
CA LEU A 316 10.05 -12.68 11.72
C LEU A 316 9.94 -14.17 12.07
N ILE A 317 10.22 -15.06 11.11
CA ILE A 317 10.28 -16.50 11.34
C ILE A 317 11.31 -16.84 12.43
N GLN A 318 12.52 -16.27 12.38
CA GLN A 318 13.55 -16.50 13.39
C GLN A 318 13.10 -16.08 14.80
N LEU A 319 12.45 -14.93 14.93
CA LEU A 319 11.96 -14.42 16.21
C LEU A 319 10.89 -15.35 16.81
N VAL A 320 9.94 -15.80 15.99
CA VAL A 320 8.86 -16.70 16.43
C VAL A 320 9.37 -18.12 16.68
N ALA A 321 10.32 -18.60 15.88
CA ALA A 321 10.99 -19.88 16.08
C ALA A 321 11.79 -19.93 17.39
N GLY A 322 12.44 -18.82 17.77
CA GLY A 322 13.14 -18.69 19.04
C GLY A 322 12.24 -18.77 20.28
N ALA A 323 10.92 -18.76 20.09
CA ALA A 323 9.90 -18.90 21.13
C ALA A 323 8.95 -20.09 20.85
N ASP A 324 9.44 -21.13 20.16
CA ASP A 324 8.72 -22.38 19.87
C ASP A 324 7.42 -22.20 19.06
N GLY A 325 7.36 -21.19 18.17
CA GLY A 325 6.17 -20.91 17.38
C GLY A 325 6.07 -21.63 16.02
N LEU A 326 6.96 -22.58 15.72
CA LEU A 326 6.92 -23.36 14.48
C LEU A 326 6.39 -24.77 14.74
N GLU A 327 5.23 -25.08 14.19
CA GLU A 327 4.63 -26.42 14.18
C GLU A 327 4.34 -26.86 12.73
N ALA A 328 4.33 -28.19 12.54
CA ALA A 328 4.01 -28.83 11.27
C ALA A 328 3.17 -30.08 11.55
N THR A 329 1.85 -29.93 11.49
CA THR A 329 0.88 -31.01 11.68
C THR A 329 0.11 -31.29 10.38
N SER A 330 -0.89 -32.16 10.43
CA SER A 330 -1.82 -32.34 9.30
C SER A 330 -2.86 -31.22 9.20
N ASP A 331 -2.91 -30.29 10.15
CA ASP A 331 -3.87 -29.19 10.20
C ASP A 331 -3.14 -27.83 10.12
N GLU A 332 -2.91 -27.36 8.90
CA GLU A 332 -2.22 -26.10 8.62
C GLU A 332 -2.90 -24.87 9.26
N TYR A 333 -4.21 -24.93 9.55
CA TYR A 333 -4.91 -23.86 10.25
C TYR A 333 -4.48 -23.78 11.72
N GLN A 334 -4.31 -24.93 12.38
CA GLN A 334 -3.79 -24.97 13.75
C GLN A 334 -2.34 -24.51 13.81
N ASP A 335 -1.50 -24.95 12.87
CA ASP A 335 -0.10 -24.54 12.80
C ASP A 335 0.03 -23.01 12.63
N ALA A 336 -0.76 -22.41 11.73
CA ALA A 336 -0.78 -20.97 11.53
C ALA A 336 -1.34 -20.22 12.74
N ARG A 337 -2.34 -20.80 13.43
CA ARG A 337 -2.88 -20.23 14.66
C ARG A 337 -1.84 -20.22 15.76
N HIS A 338 -1.12 -21.32 15.97
CA HIS A 338 -0.02 -21.42 16.94
C HIS A 338 1.07 -20.39 16.65
N TYR A 339 1.52 -20.30 15.39
CA TYR A 339 2.47 -19.27 14.96
C TYR A 339 2.02 -17.86 15.35
N SER A 340 0.77 -17.50 15.03
CA SER A 340 0.22 -16.17 15.37
C SER A 340 0.11 -15.94 16.88
N ASN A 341 -0.26 -16.96 17.67
CA ASN A 341 -0.35 -16.85 19.12
C ASN A 341 1.01 -16.56 19.75
N VAL A 342 2.05 -17.30 19.33
CA VAL A 342 3.42 -17.09 19.81
C VAL A 342 3.92 -15.71 19.39
N LEU A 343 3.68 -15.33 18.13
CA LEU A 343 4.04 -14.01 17.62
C LEU A 343 3.44 -12.88 18.46
N PHE A 344 2.12 -12.88 18.70
CA PHE A 344 1.47 -11.83 19.50
C PHE A 344 1.93 -11.83 20.96
N ASN A 345 2.31 -13.00 21.51
CA ASN A 345 2.90 -13.07 22.84
C ASN A 345 4.26 -12.40 22.90
N ILE A 346 5.18 -12.70 21.97
CA ILE A 346 6.51 -12.07 21.97
C ILE A 346 6.48 -10.59 21.58
N MET A 347 5.53 -10.16 20.75
CA MET A 347 5.33 -8.73 20.45
C MET A 347 4.94 -7.94 21.71
N ARG A 348 4.12 -8.53 22.60
CA ARG A 348 3.64 -7.87 23.82
C ARG A 348 4.60 -8.01 25.00
N GLY A 349 5.18 -9.18 25.18
CA GLY A 349 6.04 -9.53 26.33
C GLY A 349 7.54 -9.37 26.07
N GLY A 350 7.94 -9.17 24.82
CA GLY A 350 9.32 -9.25 24.38
C GLY A 350 9.76 -10.69 24.11
N THR A 351 10.95 -10.83 23.54
CA THR A 351 11.68 -12.09 23.37
C THR A 351 13.15 -11.87 23.76
N PHE A 352 13.87 -12.95 24.04
CA PHE A 352 15.31 -12.86 24.32
C PHE A 352 16.08 -12.55 23.04
N ASP A 353 17.12 -11.73 23.15
CA ASP A 353 17.94 -11.36 21.99
C ASP A 353 18.66 -12.57 21.39
N LYS A 354 19.38 -13.34 22.23
CA LYS A 354 20.08 -14.55 21.81
C LYS A 354 20.22 -15.57 22.93
N ASN A 355 19.23 -16.46 23.07
CA ASN A 355 19.20 -17.50 24.10
C ASN A 355 19.51 -16.89 25.49
N TYR A 356 20.54 -17.40 26.16
CA TYR A 356 21.01 -16.92 27.46
C TYR A 356 22.29 -16.07 27.39
N VAL A 357 22.62 -15.53 26.21
CA VAL A 357 23.79 -14.66 26.01
C VAL A 357 23.49 -13.26 26.55
N ILE A 358 24.48 -12.65 27.22
CA ILE A 358 24.45 -11.27 27.75
C ILE A 358 25.66 -10.53 27.18
N GLU A 359 25.47 -9.30 26.70
CA GLU A 359 26.52 -8.44 26.12
C GLU A 359 27.22 -7.53 27.15
#